data_AF-X1JLR8-F1
#
_entry.id   AF-X1JLR8-F1
#
_cell.length_a   1.000
_cell.length_b   1.000
_cell.length_c   1.000
_cell.angle_alpha   90.00
_cell.angle_beta   90.00
_cell.angle_gamma   90.00
#
_symmetry.space_group_name_H-M   'P 1'
#
loop_
_entity.id
_entity.type
_entity.pdbx_description
1 polymer ?
#
loop_
_entity_poly.entity_id
_entity_poly.type
_entity_poly.pdbx_seq_one_letter_code
_entity_poly.pdbx_strand_id
1 'polypeptide(L)'
;GTAFDYLMRFYANYLNSNAVSSKWVAEKSLEILNVIKDNNTVITTPNFRLRKVSNIDESPEGFIEGWKKVKYKYYSQAKITIKTAKKNYRSYLKTGKMSDKLIASTLDLATLDELVTAGYVPPLKQAKPDKNDMEDLHQLISIINPETIKADHTCVLNPNFGPEATKLMSAASDIVIDDILIDIKTVKDLKVDRKIFNQLLGYYTLYRIGGIQGMPSNNQINKLGVYFSRHGYLHTYRVEDLINESTYPDFIVWFKKRALEFGLP
;
A
#
# COMPACT_ATOMS: atom_id res chain seq x y z
N GLY A 1 0.22 1.48 -10.83
CA GLY A 1 0.84 1.69 -9.51
C GLY A 1 0.14 0.83 -8.48
N THR A 2 -0.80 1.39 -7.71
CA THR A 2 -1.49 0.70 -6.60
C THR A 2 -2.14 -0.64 -6.97
N ALA A 3 -2.82 -0.74 -8.11
CA ALA A 3 -3.40 -2.01 -8.54
C ALA A 3 -2.33 -3.08 -8.81
N PHE A 4 -1.20 -2.67 -9.41
CA PHE A 4 -0.07 -3.58 -9.63
C PHE A 4 0.59 -3.99 -8.32
N ASP A 5 0.68 -3.11 -7.31
CA ASP A 5 1.17 -3.49 -5.98
C ASP A 5 0.32 -4.64 -5.38
N TYR A 6 -1.02 -4.54 -5.41
CA TYR A 6 -1.88 -5.66 -5.00
C TYR A 6 -1.61 -6.93 -5.80
N LEU A 7 -1.51 -6.81 -7.13
CA LEU A 7 -1.27 -7.95 -8.01
C LEU A 7 0.07 -8.63 -7.72
N MET A 8 1.11 -7.84 -7.49
CA MET A 8 2.45 -8.28 -7.14
C MET A 8 2.47 -8.97 -5.79
N ARG A 9 1.82 -8.42 -4.77
CA ARG A 9 1.69 -9.07 -3.45
C ARG A 9 0.89 -10.37 -3.54
N PHE A 10 -0.13 -10.44 -4.38
CA PHE A 10 -0.86 -11.68 -4.60
C PHE A 10 0.03 -12.74 -5.24
N TYR A 11 0.75 -12.36 -6.29
CA TYR A 11 1.70 -13.23 -6.99
C TYR A 11 2.81 -13.73 -6.07
N ALA A 12 3.41 -12.84 -5.28
CA ALA A 12 4.42 -13.19 -4.29
C ALA A 12 3.89 -14.15 -3.21
N ASN A 13 2.65 -14.00 -2.72
CA ASN A 13 2.09 -14.96 -1.75
C ASN A 13 1.89 -16.36 -2.36
N TYR A 14 1.50 -16.44 -3.65
CA TYR A 14 1.37 -17.73 -4.30
C TYR A 14 2.71 -18.46 -4.41
N LEU A 15 3.80 -17.73 -4.71
CA LEU A 15 5.15 -18.31 -4.76
C LEU A 15 5.70 -18.65 -3.37
N ASN A 16 5.29 -17.90 -2.34
CA ASN A 16 5.80 -17.99 -0.99
C ASN A 16 4.66 -18.36 -0.02
N SER A 17 4.35 -19.65 0.09
CA SER A 17 3.21 -20.14 0.87
C SER A 17 3.24 -19.78 2.37
N ASN A 18 4.43 -19.48 2.91
CA ASN A 18 4.66 -19.05 4.29
C ASN A 18 4.74 -17.52 4.44
N ALA A 19 4.42 -16.75 3.39
CA ALA A 19 4.49 -15.29 3.43
C ALA A 19 3.59 -14.72 4.53
N VAL A 20 4.14 -13.78 5.29
CA VAL A 20 3.38 -13.03 6.29
C VAL A 20 2.80 -11.80 5.62
N SER A 21 1.48 -11.64 5.64
CA SER A 21 0.79 -10.49 5.02
C SER A 21 0.04 -9.67 6.06
N SER A 22 0.24 -8.36 6.01
CA SER A 22 -0.64 -7.41 6.70
C SER A 22 -2.02 -7.34 6.03
N LYS A 23 -3.00 -6.72 6.72
CA LYS A 23 -4.29 -6.33 6.12
C LYS A 23 -4.07 -5.47 4.87
N TRP A 24 -5.01 -5.56 3.93
CA TRP A 24 -5.02 -4.69 2.75
C TRP A 24 -5.36 -3.25 3.15
N VAL A 25 -4.78 -2.28 2.46
CA VAL A 25 -5.10 -0.86 2.70
C VAL A 25 -6.59 -0.60 2.43
N ALA A 26 -7.17 -1.25 1.42
CA ALA A 26 -8.60 -1.18 1.11
C ALA A 26 -9.49 -1.66 2.27
N GLU A 27 -9.01 -2.59 3.11
CA GLU A 27 -9.76 -2.99 4.31
C GLU A 27 -9.83 -1.86 5.34
N LYS A 28 -8.76 -1.06 5.47
CA LYS A 28 -8.79 0.16 6.31
C LYS A 28 -9.80 1.17 5.76
N SER A 29 -9.92 1.29 4.43
CA SER A 29 -10.95 2.13 3.81
C SER A 29 -12.36 1.68 4.20
N LEU A 30 -12.63 0.37 4.26
CA LEU A 30 -13.91 -0.16 4.74
C LEU A 30 -14.14 0.15 6.22
N GLU A 31 -13.11 0.03 7.06
CA GLU A 31 -13.17 0.38 8.49
C GLU A 31 -13.53 1.87 8.67
N ILE A 32 -12.89 2.77 7.91
CA ILE A 32 -13.23 4.21 7.89
C ILE A 32 -14.68 4.42 7.46
N LEU A 33 -15.11 3.82 6.36
CA LEU A 33 -16.48 3.91 5.85
C LEU A 33 -17.50 3.42 6.88
N ASN A 34 -17.17 2.36 7.63
CA ASN A 34 -18.03 1.82 8.68
C ASN A 34 -18.20 2.80 9.85
N VAL A 35 -17.14 3.53 10.22
CA VAL A 35 -17.20 4.54 11.28
C VAL A 35 -18.00 5.77 10.82
N ILE A 36 -17.75 6.26 9.60
CA ILE A 36 -18.35 7.53 9.16
C ILE A 36 -19.80 7.37 8.69
N LYS A 37 -20.26 6.17 8.29
CA LYS A 37 -21.62 5.99 7.73
C LYS A 37 -22.73 6.47 8.68
N ASP A 38 -22.51 6.36 9.98
CA ASP A 38 -23.44 6.79 11.03
C ASP A 38 -23.07 8.13 11.66
N ASN A 39 -21.90 8.69 11.33
CA ASN A 39 -21.43 9.95 11.88
C ASN A 39 -21.87 11.14 11.02
N ASN A 40 -22.87 11.90 11.48
CA ASN A 40 -23.38 13.08 10.77
C ASN A 40 -22.42 14.27 10.77
N THR A 41 -21.41 14.29 11.64
CA THR A 41 -20.37 15.34 11.69
C THR A 41 -19.28 15.16 10.63
N VAL A 42 -19.31 14.07 9.86
CA VAL A 42 -18.37 13.83 8.76
C VAL A 42 -19.09 14.03 7.43
N ILE A 43 -18.69 15.09 6.74
CA ILE A 43 -19.21 15.52 5.44
C ILE A 43 -18.23 15.22 4.32
N THR A 44 -18.73 15.27 3.09
CA THR A 44 -17.89 15.23 1.89
C THR A 44 -18.00 16.55 1.16
N THR A 45 -16.83 17.13 0.86
CA THR A 45 -16.71 18.35 0.07
C THR A 45 -17.10 18.12 -1.40
N PRO A 46 -17.38 19.16 -2.19
CA PRO A 46 -17.61 19.01 -3.64
C PRO A 46 -16.49 18.28 -4.38
N ASN A 47 -15.25 18.35 -3.87
CA ASN A 47 -14.09 17.63 -4.38
C ASN A 47 -13.93 16.22 -3.79
N PHE A 48 -15.01 15.63 -3.29
CA PHE A 48 -15.09 14.30 -2.67
C PHE A 48 -14.15 14.02 -1.49
N ARG A 49 -13.60 15.04 -0.83
CA ARG A 49 -12.78 14.86 0.38
C ARG A 49 -13.63 14.77 1.63
N LEU A 50 -13.25 13.88 2.55
CA LEU A 50 -13.85 13.80 3.89
C LEU A 50 -13.41 14.99 4.76
N ARG A 51 -14.36 15.60 5.46
CA ARG A 51 -14.11 16.68 6.44
C ARG A 51 -14.98 16.47 7.67
N LYS A 52 -14.41 16.68 8.86
CA LYS A 52 -15.16 16.77 10.11
C LYS A 52 -15.63 18.22 10.32
N VAL A 53 -16.90 18.41 10.67
CA VAL A 53 -17.51 19.71 10.99
C VAL A 53 -18.07 19.69 12.41
N SER A 54 -18.16 20.87 13.03
CA SER A 54 -18.67 21.06 14.40
C SER A 54 -20.19 20.95 14.43
N ASN A 55 -20.86 21.62 13.48
CA ASN A 55 -22.30 21.52 13.22
C ASN A 55 -22.55 21.28 11.73
N ILE A 56 -23.60 20.54 11.38
CA ILE A 56 -24.00 20.28 10.00
C ILE A 56 -24.55 21.53 9.31
N ASP A 57 -25.11 22.46 10.08
CA ASP A 57 -25.60 23.75 9.58
C ASP A 57 -24.47 24.68 9.12
N GLU A 58 -23.23 24.41 9.55
CA GLU A 58 -22.01 25.09 9.09
C GLU A 58 -21.45 24.47 7.79
N SER A 59 -22.15 23.47 7.22
CA SER A 59 -21.71 22.85 5.97
C SER A 59 -21.79 23.86 4.82
N PRO A 60 -20.76 23.95 3.95
CA PRO A 60 -20.81 24.81 2.78
C PRO A 60 -22.03 24.55 1.90
N GLU A 61 -22.51 25.58 1.17
CA GLU A 61 -23.47 25.42 0.08
C GLU A 61 -22.98 24.33 -0.89
N GLY A 62 -23.89 23.42 -1.27
CA GLY A 62 -23.56 22.23 -2.07
C GLY A 62 -23.26 20.97 -1.26
N PHE A 63 -23.55 20.94 0.05
CA PHE A 63 -23.65 19.70 0.80
C PHE A 63 -24.59 18.73 0.07
N ILE A 64 -24.15 17.49 -0.10
CA ILE A 64 -24.94 16.48 -0.81
C ILE A 64 -26.17 16.17 0.07
N GLU A 65 -27.33 16.71 -0.28
CA GLU A 65 -28.60 16.27 0.27
C GLU A 65 -28.70 14.74 0.11
N GLY A 66 -28.87 14.02 1.22
CA GLY A 66 -28.78 12.55 1.22
C GLY A 66 -27.38 11.95 1.41
N TRP A 67 -26.38 12.73 1.87
CA TRP A 67 -25.02 12.23 2.17
C TRP A 67 -25.00 10.97 3.05
N LYS A 68 -25.93 10.83 4.01
CA LYS A 68 -26.09 9.60 4.80
C LYS A 68 -26.35 8.38 3.90
N LYS A 69 -27.31 8.48 2.96
CA LYS A 69 -27.62 7.42 1.98
C LYS A 69 -26.40 7.10 1.11
N VAL A 70 -25.64 8.14 0.74
CA VAL A 70 -24.41 8.01 -0.03
C VAL A 70 -23.33 7.25 0.73
N LYS A 71 -23.06 7.57 2.01
CA LYS A 71 -22.10 6.83 2.85
C LYS A 71 -22.47 5.36 3.02
N TYR A 72 -23.76 5.07 3.23
CA TYR A 72 -24.26 3.70 3.30
C TYR A 72 -24.04 2.92 2.00
N LYS A 73 -24.25 3.58 0.86
CA LYS A 73 -23.97 3.02 -0.47
C LYS A 73 -22.47 2.72 -0.63
N TYR A 74 -21.60 3.67 -0.28
CA TYR A 74 -20.14 3.51 -0.29
C TYR A 74 -19.68 2.33 0.55
N TYR A 75 -20.11 2.28 1.82
CA TYR A 75 -19.79 1.19 2.74
C TYR A 75 -20.23 -0.18 2.18
N SER A 76 -21.46 -0.26 1.66
CA SER A 76 -22.01 -1.50 1.11
C SER A 76 -21.22 -1.97 -0.12
N GLN A 77 -20.83 -1.05 -1.00
CA GLN A 77 -20.05 -1.37 -2.19
C GLN A 77 -18.61 -1.78 -1.83
N ALA A 78 -17.93 -1.05 -0.96
CA ALA A 78 -16.60 -1.43 -0.47
C ALA A 78 -16.60 -2.83 0.16
N LYS A 79 -17.66 -3.16 0.92
CA LYS A 79 -17.83 -4.49 1.51
C LYS A 79 -17.96 -5.59 0.43
N ILE A 80 -18.71 -5.33 -0.64
CA ILE A 80 -18.86 -6.26 -1.78
C ILE A 80 -17.53 -6.40 -2.53
N THR A 81 -16.84 -5.29 -2.79
CA THR A 81 -15.52 -5.26 -3.45
C THR A 81 -14.52 -6.12 -2.70
N ILE A 82 -14.32 -5.88 -1.39
CA ILE A 82 -13.36 -6.65 -0.58
C ILE A 82 -13.75 -8.13 -0.53
N LYS A 83 -15.04 -8.46 -0.38
CA LYS A 83 -15.51 -9.85 -0.39
C LYS A 83 -15.21 -10.54 -1.72
N THR A 84 -15.46 -9.86 -2.83
CA THR A 84 -15.21 -10.37 -4.19
C THR A 84 -13.72 -10.56 -4.44
N ALA A 85 -12.90 -9.56 -4.10
CA ALA A 85 -11.46 -9.62 -4.22
C ALA A 85 -10.86 -10.77 -3.40
N LYS A 86 -11.28 -10.94 -2.13
CA LYS A 86 -10.86 -12.07 -1.30
C LYS A 86 -11.26 -13.42 -1.88
N LYS A 87 -12.45 -13.53 -2.49
CA LYS A 87 -12.90 -14.76 -3.16
C LYS A 87 -11.99 -15.08 -4.35
N ASN A 88 -11.74 -14.11 -5.22
CA ASN A 88 -10.89 -14.29 -6.40
C ASN A 88 -9.44 -14.59 -6.00
N TYR A 89 -8.92 -13.91 -4.98
CA TYR A 89 -7.58 -14.14 -4.47
C TYR A 89 -7.42 -15.56 -3.88
N ARG A 90 -8.39 -16.03 -3.08
CA ARG A 90 -8.38 -17.42 -2.59
C ARG A 90 -8.44 -18.45 -3.73
N SER A 91 -9.17 -18.15 -4.81
CA SER A 91 -9.18 -19.00 -6.00
C SER A 91 -7.80 -19.05 -6.64
N TYR A 92 -7.11 -17.93 -6.72
CA TYR A 92 -5.76 -17.85 -7.27
C TYR A 92 -4.74 -18.62 -6.42
N LEU A 93 -4.74 -18.42 -5.09
CA LEU A 93 -3.85 -19.18 -4.20
C LEU A 93 -4.00 -20.71 -4.35
N LYS A 94 -5.19 -21.19 -4.71
CA LYS A 94 -5.46 -22.61 -4.95
C LYS A 94 -5.07 -23.12 -6.34
N THR A 95 -5.08 -22.25 -7.35
CA THR A 95 -5.00 -22.67 -8.76
C THR A 95 -3.77 -22.16 -9.49
N GLY A 96 -3.09 -21.16 -8.93
CA GLY A 96 -2.01 -20.41 -9.61
C GLY A 96 -2.47 -19.61 -10.82
N LYS A 97 -3.78 -19.60 -11.15
CA LYS A 97 -4.28 -18.96 -12.38
C LYS A 97 -4.58 -17.49 -12.17
N MET A 98 -3.74 -16.63 -12.75
CA MET A 98 -3.93 -15.18 -12.78
C MET A 98 -5.11 -14.82 -13.71
N SER A 99 -6.33 -14.79 -13.17
CA SER A 99 -7.54 -14.55 -13.97
C SER A 99 -7.89 -13.08 -14.12
N ASP A 100 -8.61 -12.72 -15.18
CA ASP A 100 -9.18 -11.37 -15.38
C ASP A 100 -10.01 -10.91 -14.17
N LYS A 101 -10.72 -11.82 -13.51
CA LYS A 101 -11.51 -11.49 -12.31
C LYS A 101 -10.62 -11.05 -11.15
N LEU A 102 -9.43 -11.68 -11.00
CA LEU A 102 -8.48 -11.29 -9.98
C LEU A 102 -7.84 -9.94 -10.32
N ILE A 103 -7.39 -9.75 -11.56
CA ILE A 103 -6.79 -8.49 -12.01
C ILE A 103 -7.79 -7.34 -11.86
N ALA A 104 -9.04 -7.52 -12.30
CA ALA A 104 -10.13 -6.56 -12.07
C ALA A 104 -10.30 -6.22 -10.57
N SER A 105 -10.19 -7.23 -9.70
CA SER A 105 -10.28 -7.01 -8.26
C SER A 105 -9.15 -6.11 -7.73
N THR A 106 -7.96 -6.14 -8.33
CA THR A 106 -6.85 -5.27 -7.91
C THR A 106 -7.09 -3.80 -8.28
N LEU A 107 -7.77 -3.53 -9.39
CA LEU A 107 -8.21 -2.19 -9.77
C LEU A 107 -9.30 -1.66 -8.81
N ASP A 108 -10.26 -2.52 -8.45
CA ASP A 108 -11.30 -2.16 -7.48
C ASP A 108 -10.70 -1.88 -6.09
N LEU A 109 -9.72 -2.68 -5.65
CA LEU A 109 -9.01 -2.46 -4.38
C LEU A 109 -8.20 -1.16 -4.41
N ALA A 110 -7.48 -0.90 -5.51
CA ALA A 110 -6.72 0.34 -5.69
C ALA A 110 -7.61 1.59 -5.62
N THR A 111 -8.84 1.50 -6.13
CA THR A 111 -9.82 2.59 -6.01
C THR A 111 -10.17 2.85 -4.54
N LEU A 112 -10.38 1.80 -3.74
CA LEU A 112 -10.67 1.96 -2.30
C LEU A 112 -9.49 2.55 -1.52
N ASP A 113 -8.25 2.28 -1.93
CA ASP A 113 -7.05 2.82 -1.28
C ASP A 113 -6.97 4.36 -1.34
N GLU A 114 -7.58 5.00 -2.34
CA GLU A 114 -7.62 6.48 -2.45
C GLU A 114 -8.23 7.15 -1.21
N LEU A 115 -9.13 6.45 -0.51
CA LEU A 115 -9.73 6.94 0.73
C LEU A 115 -8.70 7.09 1.84
N VAL A 116 -7.81 6.10 2.00
CA VAL A 116 -6.78 6.11 3.04
C VAL A 116 -5.61 7.00 2.63
N THR A 117 -5.25 6.98 1.35
CA THR A 117 -4.04 7.65 0.85
C THR A 117 -4.24 9.14 0.55
N ALA A 118 -5.44 9.53 0.10
CA ALA A 118 -5.73 10.91 -0.31
C ALA A 118 -6.92 11.54 0.45
N GLY A 119 -7.58 10.81 1.34
CA GLY A 119 -8.80 11.26 2.02
C GLY A 119 -9.98 11.46 1.06
N TYR A 120 -9.89 10.88 -0.14
CA TYR A 120 -10.83 11.04 -1.23
C TYR A 120 -11.82 9.87 -1.25
N VAL A 121 -13.12 10.16 -1.25
CA VAL A 121 -14.14 9.15 -1.45
C VAL A 121 -14.32 8.98 -2.96
N PRO A 122 -13.73 7.95 -3.59
CA PRO A 122 -13.74 7.83 -5.04
C PRO A 122 -15.18 7.76 -5.55
N PRO A 123 -15.57 8.47 -6.62
CA PRO A 123 -16.91 8.35 -7.15
C PRO A 123 -17.20 6.88 -7.45
N LEU A 124 -18.37 6.39 -7.01
CA LEU A 124 -18.82 5.01 -7.21
C LEU A 124 -18.99 4.73 -8.71
N LYS A 125 -17.90 4.46 -9.40
CA LYS A 125 -17.95 3.90 -10.73
C LYS A 125 -18.36 2.44 -10.55
N GLN A 126 -19.57 2.13 -10.98
CA GLN A 126 -19.97 0.79 -11.41
C GLN A 126 -19.24 0.38 -12.71
N ALA A 127 -18.22 1.12 -13.13
CA ALA A 127 -17.60 0.92 -14.42
C ALA A 127 -16.80 -0.37 -14.40
N LYS A 128 -17.12 -1.23 -15.37
CA LYS A 128 -16.26 -2.31 -15.81
C LYS A 128 -14.80 -1.76 -15.88
N PRO A 129 -13.80 -2.50 -15.40
CA PRO A 129 -12.41 -2.08 -15.49
C PRO A 129 -12.08 -1.61 -16.89
N ASP A 130 -11.30 -0.52 -17.00
CA ASP A 130 -10.83 -0.07 -18.31
C ASP A 130 -10.01 -1.19 -18.96
N LYS A 131 -10.25 -1.43 -20.25
CA LYS A 131 -9.59 -2.54 -20.96
C LYS A 131 -8.08 -2.32 -21.05
N ASN A 132 -7.62 -1.08 -21.17
CA ASN A 132 -6.20 -0.76 -21.25
C ASN A 132 -5.54 -0.93 -19.88
N ASP A 133 -6.23 -0.60 -18.78
CA ASP A 133 -5.72 -0.86 -17.43
C ASP A 133 -5.58 -2.37 -17.16
N MET A 134 -6.56 -3.17 -17.61
CA MET A 134 -6.50 -4.63 -17.54
C MET A 134 -5.33 -5.19 -18.34
N GLU A 135 -5.12 -4.71 -19.56
CA GLU A 135 -4.03 -5.12 -20.45
C GLU A 135 -2.65 -4.69 -19.90
N ASP A 136 -2.51 -3.46 -19.39
CA ASP A 136 -1.26 -2.99 -18.75
C ASP A 136 -0.91 -3.88 -17.55
N LEU A 137 -1.89 -4.24 -16.71
CA LEU A 137 -1.64 -5.15 -15.58
C LEU A 137 -1.25 -6.57 -16.01
N HIS A 138 -1.86 -7.10 -17.08
CA HIS A 138 -1.46 -8.38 -17.68
C HIS A 138 -0.02 -8.35 -18.19
N GLN A 139 0.37 -7.29 -18.89
CA GLN A 139 1.73 -7.15 -19.39
C GLN A 139 2.74 -7.01 -18.24
N LEU A 140 2.45 -6.15 -17.26
CA LEU A 140 3.30 -5.94 -16.09
C LEU A 140 3.56 -7.22 -15.29
N ILE A 141 2.53 -8.07 -15.09
CA ILE A 141 2.68 -9.32 -14.33
C ILE A 141 3.40 -10.41 -15.16
N SER A 142 3.26 -10.38 -16.49
CA SER A 142 3.87 -11.39 -17.38
C SER A 142 5.39 -11.28 -17.52
N ILE A 143 5.96 -10.09 -17.29
CA ILE A 143 7.40 -9.86 -17.42
C ILE A 143 8.16 -10.09 -16.11
N ILE A 144 7.45 -10.43 -15.02
CA ILE A 144 8.10 -10.67 -13.73
C ILE A 144 8.89 -11.97 -13.80
N ASN A 145 10.18 -11.88 -13.47
CA ASN A 145 10.99 -13.07 -13.23
C ASN A 145 10.64 -13.63 -11.84
N PRO A 146 10.08 -14.86 -11.72
CA PRO A 146 9.67 -15.42 -10.43
C PRO A 146 10.80 -15.48 -9.40
N GLU A 147 12.03 -15.72 -9.84
CA GLU A 147 13.20 -15.81 -8.97
C GLU A 147 13.55 -14.48 -8.28
N THR A 148 13.04 -13.34 -8.77
CA THR A 148 13.27 -12.03 -8.13
C THR A 148 12.41 -11.82 -6.88
N ILE A 149 11.39 -12.65 -6.67
CA ILE A 149 10.38 -12.48 -5.60
C ILE A 149 10.04 -13.77 -4.86
N LYS A 150 10.65 -14.88 -5.25
CA LYS A 150 10.63 -16.11 -4.48
C LYS A 150 11.65 -15.97 -3.36
N ALA A 151 11.20 -16.18 -2.14
CA ALA A 151 12.03 -16.14 -0.94
C ALA A 151 12.52 -17.54 -0.60
N ASP A 152 13.73 -17.63 -0.08
CA ASP A 152 14.25 -18.87 0.49
C ASP A 152 13.72 -19.09 1.91
N HIS A 153 13.57 -18.00 2.68
CA HIS A 153 13.27 -18.07 4.11
C HIS A 153 12.17 -17.09 4.55
N THR A 154 12.27 -15.83 4.17
CA THR A 154 11.41 -14.77 4.69
C THR A 154 10.69 -14.04 3.57
N CYS A 155 9.36 -13.99 3.62
CA CYS A 155 8.57 -13.15 2.73
C CYS A 155 7.55 -12.37 3.58
N VAL A 156 7.66 -11.04 3.60
CA VAL A 156 6.71 -10.16 4.29
C VAL A 156 6.05 -9.25 3.26
N LEU A 157 4.74 -9.34 3.12
CA LEU A 157 3.94 -8.59 2.17
C LEU A 157 3.26 -7.41 2.87
N ASN A 158 3.43 -6.20 2.31
CA ASN A 158 2.99 -4.95 2.92
C ASN A 158 3.48 -4.83 4.39
N PRO A 159 4.80 -4.88 4.62
CA PRO A 159 5.41 -4.79 5.94
C PRO A 159 4.99 -3.53 6.71
N ASN A 160 4.80 -3.71 8.02
CA ASN A 160 4.57 -2.62 8.97
C ASN A 160 5.81 -2.47 9.87
N PHE A 161 6.32 -1.25 10.00
CA PHE A 161 7.54 -0.94 10.77
C PHE A 161 7.36 -0.92 12.31
N GLY A 162 6.30 -1.53 12.82
CA GLY A 162 6.03 -1.62 14.25
C GLY A 162 5.52 -0.32 14.89
N PRO A 163 5.10 -0.39 16.18
CA PRO A 163 4.42 0.72 16.83
C PRO A 163 5.29 1.96 17.03
N GLU A 164 6.59 1.81 17.28
CA GLU A 164 7.50 2.95 17.52
C GLU A 164 7.70 3.78 16.26
N ALA A 165 7.94 3.14 15.11
CA ALA A 165 8.08 3.83 13.84
C ALA A 165 6.74 4.42 13.36
N THR A 166 5.64 3.68 13.54
CA THR A 166 4.29 4.12 13.15
C THR A 166 3.85 5.40 13.88
N LYS A 167 4.31 5.63 15.12
CA LYS A 167 4.05 6.87 15.87
C LYS A 167 4.71 8.10 15.23
N LEU A 168 5.82 7.92 14.52
CA LEU A 168 6.56 9.01 13.87
C LEU A 168 5.97 9.32 12.49
N MET A 169 5.68 8.28 11.72
CA MET A 169 5.04 8.41 10.42
C MET A 169 4.39 7.09 9.99
N SER A 170 3.26 7.21 9.30
CA SER A 170 2.65 6.07 8.62
C SER A 170 3.32 5.85 7.27
N ALA A 171 4.12 4.79 7.17
CA ALA A 171 4.75 4.36 5.94
C ALA A 171 4.78 2.83 5.89
N ALA A 172 4.72 2.28 4.68
CA ALA A 172 4.88 0.85 4.42
C ALA A 172 5.77 0.72 3.17
N SER A 173 6.78 -0.14 3.27
CA SER A 173 7.41 -0.66 2.04
C SER A 173 6.49 -1.73 1.44
N ASP A 174 6.73 -2.12 0.19
CA ASP A 174 5.78 -3.00 -0.49
C ASP A 174 6.02 -4.47 -0.12
N ILE A 175 7.29 -4.92 -0.12
CA ILE A 175 7.66 -6.31 0.11
C ILE A 175 9.03 -6.41 0.83
N VAL A 176 9.20 -7.40 1.70
CA VAL A 176 10.51 -7.92 2.13
C VAL A 176 10.67 -9.34 1.60
N ILE A 177 11.78 -9.60 0.91
CA ILE A 177 12.22 -10.94 0.48
C ILE A 177 13.59 -11.20 1.11
N ASP A 178 13.66 -12.19 1.99
CA ASP A 178 14.85 -12.56 2.77
C ASP A 178 15.49 -11.34 3.47
N ASP A 179 16.66 -10.91 3.02
CA ASP A 179 17.40 -9.77 3.57
C ASP A 179 17.19 -8.45 2.78
N ILE A 180 16.23 -8.43 1.85
CA ILE A 180 15.97 -7.32 0.94
C ILE A 180 14.64 -6.64 1.27
N LEU A 181 14.68 -5.35 1.59
CA LEU A 181 13.49 -4.49 1.66
C LEU A 181 13.25 -3.82 0.31
N ILE A 182 12.08 -4.05 -0.28
CA ILE A 182 11.76 -3.66 -1.66
C ILE A 182 10.59 -2.67 -1.71
N ASP A 183 10.77 -1.62 -2.52
CA ASP A 183 9.73 -0.69 -2.94
C ASP A 183 9.47 -0.85 -4.44
N ILE A 184 8.21 -0.89 -4.85
CA ILE A 184 7.76 -1.12 -6.22
C ILE A 184 7.46 0.23 -6.87
N LYS A 185 8.08 0.48 -8.01
CA LYS A 185 7.86 1.68 -8.83
C LYS A 185 7.32 1.32 -10.20
N THR A 186 6.07 1.68 -10.44
CA THR A 186 5.47 1.67 -11.78
C THR A 186 5.74 3.01 -12.47
N VAL A 187 6.95 3.17 -13.00
CA VAL A 187 7.39 4.39 -13.69
C VAL A 187 7.79 4.08 -15.13
N LYS A 188 7.69 5.07 -16.01
CA LYS A 188 8.05 4.94 -17.44
C LYS A 188 9.56 4.87 -17.65
N ASP A 189 10.30 5.68 -16.90
CA ASP A 189 11.75 5.81 -17.05
C ASP A 189 12.45 4.96 -15.99
N LEU A 190 13.39 4.12 -16.42
CA LEU A 190 14.22 3.30 -15.54
C LEU A 190 15.28 4.17 -14.87
N LYS A 191 14.86 4.95 -13.88
CA LYS A 191 15.71 5.93 -13.18
C LYS A 191 15.43 5.93 -11.69
N VAL A 192 16.50 5.86 -10.90
CA VAL A 192 16.47 6.21 -9.48
C VAL A 192 16.78 7.69 -9.35
N ASP A 193 15.81 8.47 -8.90
CA ASP A 193 16.01 9.86 -8.51
C ASP A 193 16.24 10.00 -7.00
N ARG A 194 16.51 11.23 -6.54
CA ARG A 194 16.75 11.48 -5.12
C ARG A 194 15.52 11.18 -4.25
N LYS A 195 14.31 11.29 -4.79
CA LYS A 195 13.07 11.03 -4.05
C LYS A 195 12.92 9.54 -3.76
N ILE A 196 13.10 8.69 -4.78
CA ILE A 196 13.08 7.23 -4.62
C ILE A 196 14.18 6.80 -3.65
N PHE A 197 15.39 7.31 -3.84
CA PHE A 197 16.52 6.97 -2.95
C PHE A 197 16.27 7.34 -1.49
N ASN A 198 15.81 8.57 -1.23
CA ASN A 198 15.46 9.02 0.13
C ASN A 198 14.31 8.20 0.73
N GLN A 199 13.34 7.75 -0.09
CA GLN A 199 12.25 6.91 0.36
C GLN A 199 12.76 5.55 0.88
N LEU A 200 13.68 4.90 0.16
CA LEU A 200 14.32 3.66 0.60
C LEU A 200 15.07 3.84 1.92
N LEU A 201 15.87 4.91 2.05
CA LEU A 201 16.56 5.22 3.29
C LEU A 201 15.58 5.49 4.44
N GLY A 202 14.47 6.17 4.15
CA GLY A 202 13.38 6.36 5.12
C GLY A 202 12.82 5.04 5.61
N TYR A 203 12.51 4.10 4.72
CA TYR A 203 12.04 2.76 5.09
C TYR A 203 13.05 1.99 5.93
N TYR A 204 14.33 2.00 5.54
CA TYR A 204 15.38 1.36 6.33
C TYR A 204 15.52 2.00 7.72
N THR A 205 15.40 3.33 7.82
CA THR A 205 15.40 4.05 9.10
C THR A 205 14.23 3.62 9.98
N LEU A 206 13.02 3.51 9.42
CA LEU A 206 11.84 3.06 10.16
C LEU A 206 11.98 1.61 10.63
N TYR A 207 12.52 0.73 9.78
CA TYR A 207 12.90 -0.62 10.18
C TYR A 207 13.88 -0.62 11.37
N ARG A 208 14.94 0.20 11.32
CA ARG A 208 15.92 0.31 12.41
C ARG A 208 15.32 0.87 13.71
N ILE A 209 14.21 1.60 13.62
CA ILE A 209 13.50 2.15 14.78
C ILE A 209 12.54 1.11 15.39
N GLY A 210 11.67 0.49 14.60
CA GLY A 210 10.55 -0.30 15.12
C GLY A 210 10.53 -1.77 14.70
N GLY A 211 11.52 -2.22 13.91
CA GLY A 211 11.54 -3.54 13.30
C GLY A 211 10.52 -3.68 12.17
N ILE A 212 10.25 -4.92 11.75
CA ILE A 212 9.18 -5.24 10.81
C ILE A 212 8.31 -6.33 11.43
N GLN A 213 7.02 -6.04 11.59
CA GLN A 213 6.07 -7.00 12.15
C GLN A 213 5.96 -8.23 11.24
N GLY A 214 6.12 -9.42 11.83
CA GLY A 214 6.07 -10.70 11.10
C GLY A 214 7.41 -11.15 10.52
N MET A 215 8.45 -10.32 10.61
CA MET A 215 9.82 -10.72 10.25
C MET A 215 10.47 -11.44 11.44
N PRO A 216 11.18 -12.57 11.23
CA PRO A 216 11.94 -13.24 12.29
C PRO A 216 12.96 -12.30 12.95
N SER A 217 13.12 -12.40 14.27
CA SER A 217 14.01 -11.50 15.04
C SER A 217 15.49 -11.63 14.70
N ASN A 218 15.90 -12.77 14.16
CA ASN A 218 17.26 -13.02 13.67
C ASN A 218 17.47 -12.59 12.22
N ASN A 219 16.42 -12.15 11.51
CA ASN A 219 16.54 -11.68 10.13
C ASN A 219 16.94 -10.20 10.11
N GLN A 220 17.93 -9.86 9.28
CA GLN A 220 18.44 -8.50 9.12
C GLN A 220 18.28 -8.04 7.68
N ILE A 221 17.91 -6.77 7.51
CA ILE A 221 17.86 -6.16 6.18
C ILE A 221 19.28 -5.71 5.82
N ASN A 222 19.89 -6.39 4.85
CA ASN A 222 21.22 -6.10 4.33
C ASN A 222 21.18 -5.42 2.97
N LYS A 223 20.03 -5.44 2.29
CA LYS A 223 19.86 -4.80 0.98
C LYS A 223 18.57 -3.98 0.92
N LEU A 224 18.63 -2.89 0.17
CA LEU A 224 17.47 -2.08 -0.20
C LEU A 224 17.24 -2.19 -1.71
N GLY A 225 15.99 -2.38 -2.13
CA GLY A 225 15.65 -2.64 -3.51
C GLY A 225 14.55 -1.72 -4.05
N VAL A 226 14.65 -1.39 -5.34
CA VAL A 226 13.56 -0.80 -6.12
C VAL A 226 13.20 -1.75 -7.25
N TYR A 227 11.98 -2.24 -7.26
CA TYR A 227 11.45 -3.02 -8.36
C TYR A 227 10.73 -2.11 -9.37
N PHE A 228 11.33 -1.97 -10.56
CA PHE A 228 10.78 -1.17 -11.64
C PHE A 228 9.80 -2.00 -12.47
N SER A 229 8.52 -1.91 -12.16
CA SER A 229 7.53 -2.86 -12.67
C SER A 229 7.36 -2.83 -14.19
N ARG A 230 7.50 -1.66 -14.84
CA ARG A 230 7.43 -1.55 -16.32
C ARG A 230 8.65 -2.14 -17.04
N HIS A 231 9.71 -2.42 -16.30
CA HIS A 231 10.99 -2.90 -16.83
C HIS A 231 11.34 -4.32 -16.38
N GLY A 232 10.54 -4.93 -15.50
CA GLY A 232 10.83 -6.26 -14.96
C GLY A 232 12.17 -6.34 -14.20
N TYR A 233 12.63 -5.22 -13.63
CA TYR A 233 14.00 -5.07 -13.14
C TYR A 233 14.04 -4.68 -11.65
N LEU A 234 14.75 -5.48 -10.85
CA LEU A 234 15.06 -5.18 -9.46
C LEU A 234 16.46 -4.56 -9.36
N HIS A 235 16.53 -3.29 -8.99
CA HIS A 235 17.78 -2.63 -8.65
C HIS A 235 18.02 -2.74 -7.14
N THR A 236 19.22 -3.12 -6.69
CA THR A 236 19.53 -3.28 -5.27
C THR A 236 20.79 -2.53 -4.84
N TYR A 237 20.82 -2.14 -3.58
CA TYR A 237 21.96 -1.55 -2.89
C TYR A 237 22.28 -2.37 -1.65
N ARG A 238 23.56 -2.61 -1.36
CA ARG A 238 23.96 -3.13 -0.05
C ARG A 238 23.87 -2.01 0.98
N VAL A 239 23.34 -2.30 2.16
CA VAL A 239 23.21 -1.33 3.25
C VAL A 239 24.56 -0.76 3.65
N GLU A 240 25.61 -1.60 3.69
CA GLU A 240 26.98 -1.20 4.02
C GLU A 240 27.58 -0.16 3.04
N ASP A 241 27.12 -0.13 1.79
CA ASP A 241 27.56 0.87 0.81
C ASP A 241 26.85 2.23 1.00
N LEU A 242 25.72 2.23 1.72
CA LEU A 242 24.87 3.41 1.90
C LEU A 242 25.02 4.05 3.28
N ILE A 243 25.35 3.25 4.28
CA ILE A 243 25.22 3.61 5.70
C ILE A 243 26.50 3.29 6.45
N ASN A 244 27.02 4.30 7.14
CA ASN A 244 28.06 4.10 8.13
C ASN A 244 27.43 3.90 9.52
N GLU A 245 27.46 2.65 10.01
CA GLU A 245 26.92 2.26 11.31
C GLU A 245 27.48 3.06 12.50
N SER A 246 28.69 3.62 12.41
CA SER A 246 29.24 4.44 13.49
C SER A 246 28.54 5.80 13.63
N THR A 247 27.90 6.28 12.56
CA THR A 247 27.23 7.60 12.50
C THR A 247 25.71 7.49 12.36
N TYR A 248 25.21 6.32 11.98
CA TYR A 248 23.79 6.12 11.72
C TYR A 248 22.88 6.32 12.95
N PRO A 249 23.29 6.00 14.19
CA PRO A 249 22.50 6.32 15.38
C PRO A 249 22.16 7.82 15.51
N ASP A 250 23.10 8.71 15.19
CA ASP A 250 22.87 10.16 15.20
C ASP A 250 21.86 10.58 14.12
N PHE A 251 21.95 9.95 12.94
CA PHE A 251 20.96 10.14 11.88
C PHE A 251 19.56 9.69 12.31
N ILE A 252 19.43 8.56 13.02
CA ILE A 252 18.14 8.11 13.56
C ILE A 252 17.57 9.14 14.55
N VAL A 253 18.39 9.72 15.42
CA VAL A 253 17.97 10.78 16.35
C VAL A 253 17.48 12.01 15.58
N TRP A 254 18.24 12.47 14.59
CA TRP A 254 17.83 13.56 13.71
C TRP A 254 16.52 13.25 12.98
N PHE A 255 16.38 12.04 12.42
CA PHE A 255 15.20 11.60 11.68
C PHE A 255 13.96 11.61 12.58
N LYS A 256 14.05 11.07 13.80
CA LYS A 256 12.96 11.09 14.79
C LYS A 256 12.51 12.52 15.09
N LYS A 257 13.47 13.44 15.31
CA LYS A 257 13.17 14.85 15.57
C LYS A 257 12.45 15.50 14.39
N ARG A 258 12.95 15.32 13.16
CA ARG A 258 12.32 15.85 11.94
C ARG A 258 10.94 15.25 11.69
N ALA A 259 10.77 13.95 11.92
CA ALA A 259 9.49 13.30 11.78
C ALA A 259 8.46 13.86 12.77
N LEU A 260 8.83 14.27 13.97
CA LEU A 260 7.91 14.93 14.91
C LEU A 260 7.61 16.39 14.53
N GLU A 261 8.56 17.10 13.89
CA GLU A 261 8.36 18.48 13.41
C GLU A 261 7.40 18.55 12.22
N PHE A 262 7.45 17.55 11.32
CA PHE A 262 6.70 17.55 10.05
C PHE A 262 5.60 16.48 9.97
N GLY A 263 5.71 15.44 10.78
CA GLY A 263 4.76 14.33 10.88
C GLY A 263 3.76 14.61 11.99
N LEU A 264 2.69 15.33 11.61
CA LEU A 264 1.32 15.30 12.13
C LEU A 264 0.59 16.55 11.62
N PRO A 265 -0.55 16.41 10.92
CA PRO A 265 -1.76 17.17 11.24
C PRO A 265 -2.58 16.44 12.32
#